data_AF-D3CTH1-F1
#
_entry.id   AF-D3CTH1-F1
#
_cell.length_a   1.000
_cell.length_b   1.000
_cell.length_c   1.000
_cell.angle_alpha   90.00
_cell.angle_beta   90.00
_cell.angle_gamma   90.00
#
_symmetry.space_group_name_H-M   'P 1'
#
loop_
_entity.id
_entity.type
_entity.pdbx_description
1 polymer ?
#
loop_
_entity_poly.entity_id
_entity_poly.type
_entity_poly.pdbx_seq_one_letter_code
_entity_poly.pdbx_strand_id
1 'polypeptide(L)'
;MGADVGTGTGEPRSSGTGTGGIPGWLAASEEAADIQQTERGVPANERIREYITPKLGETNKAVVEYLDRVKPGDAEPVTPPGGSAIESLVSRYTEQVLFKQTTPADAAKNFISDLTTEVRNAK
;
A
#
# COMPACT_ATOMS: atom_id res chain seq x y z
N MET A 1 -20.35 2.56 9.47
CA MET A 1 -19.36 1.73 10.18
C MET A 1 -18.02 1.89 9.48
N GLY A 2 -17.26 2.92 9.85
CA GLY A 2 -15.88 3.10 9.42
C GLY A 2 -14.96 2.35 10.38
N ALA A 3 -13.95 1.67 9.86
CA ALA A 3 -13.00 0.91 10.64
C ALA A 3 -12.19 1.84 11.56
N ASP A 4 -12.21 1.49 12.84
CA ASP A 4 -11.46 2.10 13.92
C ASP A 4 -9.95 1.87 13.70
N VAL A 5 -9.21 2.97 13.54
CA VAL A 5 -7.76 2.97 13.56
C VAL A 5 -7.33 2.82 15.02
N GLY A 6 -7.05 1.57 15.40
CA GLY A 6 -6.46 1.11 16.66
C GLY A 6 -6.33 2.13 17.80
N THR A 7 -7.25 2.06 18.76
CA THR A 7 -7.32 2.87 20.00
C THR A 7 -6.23 2.52 21.04
N GLY A 8 -4.98 2.35 20.63
CA GLY A 8 -3.92 1.75 21.46
C GLY A 8 -2.76 2.67 21.88
N THR A 9 -2.79 3.97 21.63
CA THR A 9 -1.69 4.87 22.03
C THR A 9 -2.22 6.04 22.87
N GLY A 10 -2.02 5.93 24.18
CA GLY A 10 -2.37 6.95 25.17
C GLY A 10 -1.38 8.11 25.21
N GLU A 11 -1.16 8.79 24.08
CA GLU A 11 -0.47 10.08 24.06
C GLU A 11 -1.48 11.23 23.91
N PRO A 12 -1.38 12.31 24.71
CA PRO A 12 -2.24 13.47 24.57
C PRO A 12 -2.00 14.16 23.22
N ARG A 13 -3.07 14.36 22.46
CA ARG A 13 -3.05 15.01 21.14
C ARG A 13 -2.55 16.45 21.28
N SER A 14 -1.38 16.75 20.72
CA SER A 14 -0.87 18.12 20.63
C SER A 14 -1.74 18.93 19.68
N SER A 15 -2.14 20.13 20.12
CA SER A 15 -3.08 21.01 19.43
C SER A 15 -2.43 21.67 18.21
N GLY A 16 -2.69 21.12 17.03
CA GLY A 16 -2.43 21.73 15.73
C GLY A 16 -3.51 21.27 14.75
N THR A 17 -4.19 22.20 14.11
CA THR A 17 -5.39 21.96 13.28
C THR A 17 -5.10 21.05 12.08
N GLY A 18 -5.55 19.80 12.18
CA GLY A 18 -5.60 18.79 11.11
C GLY A 18 -5.05 17.44 11.57
N THR A 19 -5.91 16.48 11.94
CA THR A 19 -5.51 15.09 12.30
C THR A 19 -4.30 15.02 13.26
N GLY A 20 -4.45 15.56 14.48
CA GLY A 20 -3.35 15.82 15.44
C GLY A 20 -2.65 14.62 16.08
N GLY A 21 -1.84 13.89 15.31
CA GLY A 21 -0.91 12.84 15.76
C GLY A 21 0.19 12.58 14.73
N ILE A 22 1.13 11.66 15.03
CA ILE A 22 2.28 11.34 14.16
C ILE A 22 1.86 11.06 12.70
N PRO A 23 0.78 10.30 12.38
CA PRO A 23 0.38 10.08 11.00
C PRO A 23 -0.02 11.36 10.25
N GLY A 24 -0.71 12.28 10.92
CA GLY A 24 -1.09 13.57 10.34
C GLY A 24 0.12 14.45 10.10
N TRP A 25 1.05 14.51 11.05
CA TRP A 25 2.31 15.23 10.85
C TRP A 25 3.12 14.64 9.68
N LEU A 26 3.27 13.31 9.60
CA LEU A 26 3.98 12.65 8.51
C LEU A 26 3.38 12.91 7.13
N ALA A 27 2.04 13.02 7.04
CA ALA A 27 1.33 13.14 5.76
C ALA A 27 1.10 14.59 5.32
N ALA A 28 1.11 15.55 6.25
CA ALA A 28 0.63 16.91 5.99
C ALA A 28 1.58 18.03 6.44
N SER A 29 2.71 17.74 7.09
CA SER A 29 3.69 18.76 7.50
C SER A 29 4.79 18.96 6.45
N GLU A 30 5.20 20.21 6.28
CA GLU A 30 6.32 20.57 5.39
C GLU A 30 7.65 20.05 5.91
N GLU A 31 7.83 20.03 7.24
CA GLU A 31 9.01 19.48 7.90
C GLU A 31 9.19 18.00 7.57
N ALA A 32 8.14 17.19 7.73
CA ALA A 32 8.18 15.76 7.39
C ALA A 32 8.38 15.55 5.88
N ALA A 33 7.86 16.44 5.05
CA ALA A 33 7.99 16.38 3.60
C ALA A 33 9.42 16.75 3.14
N ASP A 34 10.07 17.71 3.80
CA ASP A 34 11.47 18.07 3.53
C ASP A 34 12.43 16.93 3.89
N ILE A 35 12.11 16.15 4.93
CA ILE A 35 12.90 14.98 5.33
C ILE A 35 12.65 13.80 4.39
N GLN A 36 11.38 13.46 4.12
CA GLN A 36 11.02 12.24 3.39
C GLN A 36 11.11 12.40 1.88
N GLN A 37 10.91 13.61 1.36
CA GLN A 37 10.73 13.88 -0.06
C GLN A 37 9.77 12.86 -0.70
N THR A 38 10.29 11.96 -1.54
CA THR A 38 9.52 10.91 -2.23
C THR A 38 9.93 9.48 -1.82
N GLU A 39 10.66 9.30 -0.71
CA GLU A 39 11.16 7.99 -0.24
C GLU A 39 10.03 7.00 0.13
N ARG A 40 8.82 7.51 0.39
CA ARG A 40 7.60 6.70 0.62
C ARG A 40 6.59 6.84 -0.52
N GLY A 41 7.07 7.13 -1.71
CA GLY A 41 6.25 7.49 -2.86
C GLY A 41 5.94 8.99 -2.90
N VAL A 42 5.23 9.39 -3.95
CA VAL A 42 4.82 10.80 -4.13
C VAL A 42 3.65 11.10 -3.18
N PRO A 43 3.75 12.15 -2.34
CA PRO A 43 2.68 12.51 -1.42
C PRO A 43 1.32 12.65 -2.13
N ALA A 44 0.31 12.01 -1.55
CA ALA A 44 -1.08 12.12 -2.03
C ALA A 44 -1.69 13.51 -1.72
N ASN A 45 -1.19 14.20 -0.70
CA ASN A 45 -1.61 15.56 -0.38
C ASN A 45 -1.02 16.55 -1.39
N GLU A 46 -1.87 17.13 -2.23
CA GLU A 46 -1.50 18.05 -3.32
C GLU A 46 -0.68 19.24 -2.81
N ARG A 47 -1.06 19.83 -1.67
CA ARG A 47 -0.33 20.96 -1.06
C ARG A 47 1.12 20.61 -0.73
N ILE A 48 1.33 19.42 -0.17
CA ILE A 48 2.68 18.94 0.17
C ILE A 48 3.46 18.58 -1.09
N ARG A 49 2.80 17.98 -2.09
CA ARG A 49 3.42 17.68 -3.38
C ARG A 49 3.93 18.95 -4.05
N GLU A 50 3.10 19.99 -4.16
CA GLU A 50 3.49 21.29 -4.71
C GLU A 50 4.66 21.92 -3.96
N TYR A 51 4.65 21.81 -2.62
CA TYR A 51 5.72 22.33 -1.77
C TYR A 51 7.08 21.65 -2.01
N ILE A 52 7.10 20.31 -2.14
CA ILE A 52 8.36 19.57 -2.30
C ILE A 52 8.86 19.52 -3.74
N THR A 53 7.99 19.55 -4.76
CA THR A 53 8.37 19.36 -6.17
C THR A 53 9.54 20.25 -6.62
N PRO A 54 9.62 21.55 -6.26
CA PRO A 54 10.77 22.39 -6.62
C PRO A 54 12.09 21.90 -6.04
N LYS A 55 12.06 21.25 -4.86
CA LYS A 55 13.21 20.77 -4.08
C LYS A 55 13.70 19.39 -4.52
N LEU A 56 12.95 18.70 -5.38
CA LEU A 56 13.30 17.38 -5.86
C LEU A 56 14.41 17.41 -6.92
N GLY A 57 15.27 16.40 -6.88
CA GLY A 57 16.19 16.09 -7.97
C GLY A 57 15.45 15.62 -9.23
N GLU A 58 16.15 15.58 -10.36
CA GLU A 58 15.56 15.29 -11.69
C GLU A 58 14.82 13.95 -11.74
N THR A 59 15.39 12.89 -11.17
CA THR A 59 14.77 11.56 -11.12
C THR A 59 13.41 11.58 -10.42
N ASN A 60 13.32 12.26 -9.27
CA ASN A 60 12.09 12.31 -8.48
C ASN A 60 11.02 13.18 -9.17
N LYS A 61 11.44 14.24 -9.89
CA LYS A 61 10.53 15.01 -10.75
C LYS A 61 9.92 14.17 -11.87
N ALA A 62 10.72 13.33 -12.52
CA ALA A 62 10.22 12.41 -13.55
C ALA A 62 9.20 11.40 -12.99
N VAL A 63 9.36 10.94 -11.75
CA VAL A 63 8.38 10.09 -11.06
C VAL A 63 7.08 10.84 -10.79
N VAL A 64 7.14 12.09 -10.31
CA VAL A 64 5.95 12.94 -10.10
C VAL A 64 5.20 13.13 -11.42
N GLU A 65 5.90 13.53 -12.48
CA GLU A 65 5.31 13.72 -13.80
C GLU A 65 4.70 12.45 -14.39
N TYR A 66 5.32 11.29 -14.14
CA TYR A 66 4.75 10.01 -14.56
C TYR A 66 3.43 9.74 -13.83
N LEU A 67 3.40 9.90 -12.51
CA LEU A 67 2.22 9.64 -11.69
C LEU A 67 1.08 10.62 -11.98
N ASP A 68 1.38 11.88 -12.30
CA ASP A 68 0.35 12.87 -12.69
C ASP A 68 -0.35 12.50 -14.03
N ARG A 69 0.31 11.69 -14.88
CA ARG A 69 -0.31 11.15 -16.11
C ARG A 69 -1.16 9.90 -15.84
N VAL A 70 -0.91 9.19 -14.76
CA VAL A 70 -1.66 7.97 -14.42
C VAL A 70 -2.91 8.37 -13.65
N LYS A 71 -4.08 8.11 -14.24
CA LYS A 71 -5.36 8.24 -13.51
C LYS A 71 -5.59 6.96 -12.71
N PRO A 72 -5.54 6.99 -11.37
CA PRO A 72 -5.90 5.81 -10.59
C PRO A 72 -7.38 5.47 -10.86
N GLY A 73 -7.67 4.17 -10.92
CA GLY A 73 -9.05 3.68 -10.87
C GLY A 73 -9.61 3.78 -9.45
N ASP A 74 -10.77 3.16 -9.23
CA ASP A 74 -11.33 3.05 -7.90
C ASP A 74 -10.39 2.31 -6.96
N ALA A 75 -10.38 2.70 -5.68
CA ALA A 75 -9.60 2.02 -4.66
C ALA A 75 -10.02 0.55 -4.57
N GLU A 76 -9.04 -0.35 -4.56
CA GLU A 76 -9.30 -1.77 -4.40
C GLU A 76 -9.92 -2.05 -3.02
N PRO A 77 -10.85 -3.02 -2.92
CA PRO A 77 -11.41 -3.42 -1.64
C PRO A 77 -10.31 -3.97 -0.73
N VAL A 78 -10.50 -3.82 0.58
CA VAL A 78 -9.57 -4.39 1.58
C VAL A 78 -9.47 -5.90 1.38
N THR A 79 -8.23 -6.40 1.38
CA THR A 79 -7.94 -7.83 1.31
C THR A 79 -8.74 -8.58 2.38
N PRO A 80 -9.50 -9.63 2.01
CA PRO A 80 -10.30 -10.37 2.99
C PRO A 80 -9.40 -11.13 3.98
N PRO A 81 -9.91 -11.48 5.18
CA PRO A 81 -9.25 -12.43 6.08
C PRO A 81 -8.83 -13.70 5.34
N GLY A 82 -7.62 -14.20 5.61
CA GLY A 82 -7.03 -15.35 4.91
C GLY A 82 -6.35 -14.99 3.57
N GLY A 83 -6.52 -13.77 3.06
CA GLY A 83 -5.85 -13.31 1.85
C GLY A 83 -4.33 -13.15 1.99
N SER A 84 -3.77 -13.18 3.20
CA SER A 84 -2.32 -13.19 3.42
C SER A 84 -1.63 -14.45 2.88
N ALA A 85 -2.38 -15.54 2.65
CA ALA A 85 -1.85 -16.78 2.07
C ALA A 85 -1.58 -16.67 0.56
N ILE A 86 -2.04 -15.62 -0.12
CA ILE A 86 -1.89 -15.47 -1.58
C ILE A 86 -0.42 -15.54 -2.00
N GLU A 87 0.46 -14.79 -1.35
CA GLU A 87 1.87 -14.69 -1.73
C GLU A 87 2.63 -16.03 -1.61
N SER A 88 2.38 -16.77 -0.53
CA SER A 88 3.03 -18.07 -0.32
C SER A 88 2.50 -19.13 -1.29
N LEU A 89 1.18 -19.16 -1.53
CA LEU A 89 0.55 -20.09 -2.45
C LEU A 89 0.97 -19.84 -3.89
N VAL A 90 0.94 -18.57 -4.35
CA VAL A 90 1.32 -18.24 -5.74
C VAL A 90 2.80 -18.55 -6.00
N SER A 91 3.68 -18.26 -5.03
CA SER A 91 5.11 -18.59 -5.13
C SER A 91 5.32 -20.10 -5.27
N ARG A 92 4.70 -20.89 -4.38
CA ARG A 92 4.78 -22.36 -4.39
C ARG A 92 4.32 -22.97 -5.73
N TYR A 93 3.19 -22.53 -6.25
CA TYR A 93 2.68 -23.07 -7.53
C TYR A 93 3.47 -22.57 -8.74
N THR A 94 4.00 -21.34 -8.68
CA THR A 94 4.91 -20.83 -9.72
C THR A 94 6.17 -21.68 -9.79
N GLU A 95 6.78 -22.02 -8.65
CA GLU A 95 7.95 -22.88 -8.61
C GLU A 95 7.68 -24.27 -9.22
N GLN A 96 6.54 -24.89 -8.90
CA GLN A 96 6.17 -26.19 -9.49
C GLN A 96 6.04 -26.14 -11.01
N VAL A 97 5.51 -25.03 -11.55
CA VAL A 97 5.41 -24.82 -12.99
C VAL A 97 6.80 -24.61 -13.60
N LEU A 98 7.63 -23.78 -12.98
CA LEU A 98 8.99 -23.49 -13.46
C LEU A 98 9.88 -24.75 -13.47
N PHE A 99 9.72 -25.63 -12.47
CA PHE A 99 10.41 -26.93 -12.40
C PHE A 99 9.72 -28.04 -13.18
N LYS A 100 8.68 -27.74 -13.97
CA LYS A 100 7.93 -28.68 -14.82
C LYS A 100 7.32 -29.87 -14.06
N GLN A 101 7.00 -29.67 -12.78
CA GLN A 101 6.34 -30.66 -11.94
C GLN A 101 4.82 -30.70 -12.20
N THR A 102 4.26 -29.61 -12.73
CA THR A 102 2.84 -29.48 -13.08
C THR A 102 2.64 -28.53 -14.26
N THR A 103 1.44 -28.53 -14.84
CA THR A 103 1.05 -27.57 -15.88
C THR A 103 0.57 -26.25 -15.26
N PRO A 104 0.68 -25.10 -15.95
CA PRO A 104 0.11 -23.83 -15.47
C PRO A 104 -1.39 -23.93 -15.15
N ALA A 105 -2.14 -24.69 -15.95
CA ALA A 105 -3.58 -24.85 -15.77
C ALA A 105 -3.92 -25.63 -14.48
N ASP A 106 -3.18 -26.69 -14.17
CA ASP A 106 -3.43 -27.50 -12.99
C ASP A 106 -2.89 -26.82 -11.71
N ALA A 107 -1.76 -26.14 -11.81
CA ALA A 107 -1.28 -25.24 -10.75
C ALA A 107 -2.31 -24.16 -10.38
N ALA A 108 -2.91 -23.50 -11.38
CA ALA A 108 -3.92 -22.49 -11.15
C ALA A 108 -5.17 -23.04 -10.45
N LYS A 109 -5.67 -24.21 -10.87
CA LYS A 109 -6.81 -24.87 -10.20
C LYS A 109 -6.52 -25.14 -8.72
N ASN A 110 -5.34 -25.69 -8.44
CA ASN A 110 -4.94 -26.03 -7.07
C ASN A 110 -4.70 -24.77 -6.22
N PHE A 111 -4.08 -23.73 -6.78
CA PHE A 111 -3.94 -22.41 -6.16
C PHE A 111 -5.28 -21.84 -5.71
N ILE A 112 -6.27 -21.81 -6.61
CA ILE A 112 -7.60 -21.28 -6.33
C ILE A 112 -8.30 -22.09 -5.22
N SER A 113 -8.18 -23.43 -5.27
CA SER A 113 -8.74 -24.33 -4.25
C SER A 113 -8.17 -24.05 -2.86
N ASP A 114 -6.85 -23.96 -2.75
CA ASP A 114 -6.17 -23.73 -1.48
C ASP A 114 -6.46 -22.32 -0.95
N LEU A 115 -6.38 -21.30 -1.79
CA LEU A 115 -6.71 -19.93 -1.40
C LEU A 115 -8.16 -19.79 -0.92
N THR A 116 -9.10 -20.45 -1.60
CA THR A 116 -10.51 -20.46 -1.18
C THR A 116 -10.68 -21.10 0.20
N THR A 117 -9.85 -22.11 0.51
CA THR A 117 -9.84 -22.77 1.83
C THR A 117 -9.31 -21.82 2.90
N GLU A 118 -8.21 -21.11 2.64
CA GLU A 118 -7.64 -20.13 3.57
C GLU A 118 -8.63 -18.99 3.88
N VAL A 119 -9.27 -18.44 2.85
CA VAL A 119 -10.30 -17.39 3.02
C VAL A 119 -11.52 -17.91 3.79
N ARG A 120 -11.86 -19.19 3.65
CA ARG A 120 -12.97 -19.80 4.41
C ARG A 120 -12.61 -19.99 5.88
N ASN A 121 -11.40 -20.44 6.18
CA ASN A 121 -10.95 -20.73 7.54
C ASN A 121 -10.74 -19.47 8.38
N ALA A 122 -10.51 -18.33 7.73
CA ALA A 122 -10.29 -17.04 8.39
C ALA A 122 -11.59 -16.26 8.69
N LYS A 123 -12.77 -16.81 8.37
CA LYS A 123 -14.08 -16.26 8.74
C LYS A 123 -14.55 -16.78 10.09
#